data_AF-A0A8J2PRJ1-F1
#
_entry.id   AF-A0A8J2PRJ1-F1
#
_cell.length_a   1.000
_cell.length_b   1.000
_cell.length_c   1.000
_cell.angle_alpha   90.00
_cell.angle_beta   90.00
_cell.angle_gamma   90.00
#
_symmetry.space_group_name_H-M   'P 1'
#
loop_
_entity.id
_entity.type
_entity.pdbx_description
1 polymer ?
#
loop_
_entity_poly.entity_id
_entity_poly.type
_entity_poly.pdbx_seq_one_letter_code
_entity_poly.pdbx_strand_id
1 'polypeptide(L)'
;MSSSHSTPIGHNEFVRITCQVCGDKSSGRHYGLWTCDGCSCFFKRSIRRNISYTCVSGGNNCPVDKTRRNWCPSCRLRKCFQMQMNKNAVQKERGPRGDKRSKLLTEYSVIEKKEQMLIEAIRRPLNVILMSFVSPKDQFVILSRYWPVFFILQCTAAVELPPLRDLKLNEVIQSARRDNYMRNLDSEEIRLTTCYALCKLGRRNGELSFASSLDSTYRYWLSRHCSIFYPHLLNRDEHIVNYTDFILLYCEYISITDEFTPFTHPADVIRTLLDIHEST
;
A
#
# COMPACT_ATOMS: atom_id res chain seq x y z
N MET A 1 12.34 -37.45 66.31
CA MET A 1 11.81 -38.28 65.22
C MET A 1 10.72 -37.49 64.52
N SER A 2 10.78 -37.46 63.18
CA SER A 2 9.63 -37.39 62.26
C SER A 2 8.78 -36.10 62.17
N SER A 3 9.08 -35.34 61.10
CA SER A 3 8.21 -34.96 59.97
C SER A 3 6.68 -34.98 60.06
N SER A 4 6.09 -34.05 59.27
CA SER A 4 4.89 -34.13 58.39
C SER A 4 3.70 -33.23 58.80
N HIS A 5 3.40 -32.17 58.02
CA HIS A 5 2.22 -32.02 57.09
C HIS A 5 0.87 -31.80 57.82
N SER A 6 -0.10 -30.96 57.43
CA SER A 6 -0.31 -30.05 56.29
C SER A 6 -1.70 -29.34 56.42
N THR A 7 -1.75 -28.01 56.28
CA THR A 7 -2.82 -27.16 55.63
C THR A 7 -4.26 -27.08 56.22
N PRO A 8 -5.21 -26.24 55.70
CA PRO A 8 -5.30 -24.78 55.93
C PRO A 8 -6.75 -24.20 56.07
N ILE A 9 -6.85 -22.88 56.33
CA ILE A 9 -7.86 -21.86 55.92
C ILE A 9 -9.38 -22.15 56.07
N GLY A 10 -10.08 -21.19 56.70
CA GLY A 10 -11.53 -20.98 56.54
C GLY A 10 -11.92 -19.49 56.60
N HIS A 11 -11.65 -18.73 55.53
CA HIS A 11 -12.34 -17.45 55.28
C HIS A 11 -13.71 -17.75 54.65
N ASN A 12 -14.81 -17.48 55.35
CA ASN A 12 -16.11 -17.45 54.69
C ASN A 12 -17.08 -16.43 55.31
N GLU A 13 -16.93 -15.18 54.91
CA GLU A 13 -18.06 -14.25 54.85
C GLU A 13 -17.92 -13.36 53.60
N PHE A 14 -18.04 -13.98 52.42
CA PHE A 14 -18.17 -13.23 51.17
C PHE A 14 -19.56 -12.57 51.13
N VAL A 15 -19.62 -11.27 51.42
CA VAL A 15 -20.76 -10.41 51.08
C VAL A 15 -21.07 -10.63 49.60
N ARG A 16 -22.23 -11.23 49.29
CA ARG A 16 -22.68 -11.46 47.91
C ARG A 16 -23.00 -10.11 47.27
N ILE A 17 -22.03 -9.49 46.61
CA ILE A 17 -22.21 -8.20 45.94
C ILE A 17 -23.30 -8.34 44.86
N THR A 18 -24.34 -7.52 44.98
CA THR A 18 -25.48 -7.52 44.06
C THR A 18 -25.31 -6.47 42.97
N CYS A 19 -25.95 -6.72 41.83
CA CYS A 19 -26.01 -5.82 40.70
C CYS A 19 -26.83 -4.59 41.09
N GLN A 20 -26.19 -3.42 41.05
CA GLN A 20 -26.81 -2.15 41.43
C GLN A 20 -27.98 -1.72 40.52
N VAL A 21 -28.13 -2.34 39.33
CA VAL A 21 -29.22 -2.05 38.39
C VAL A 21 -30.45 -2.94 38.64
N CYS A 22 -30.27 -4.25 38.79
CA CYS A 22 -31.41 -5.19 38.83
C CYS A 22 -31.42 -6.14 40.04
N GLY A 23 -30.46 -6.02 40.97
CA GLY A 23 -30.37 -6.85 42.18
C GLY A 23 -29.90 -8.29 41.97
N ASP A 24 -29.56 -8.69 40.74
CA ASP A 24 -29.01 -10.03 40.45
C ASP A 24 -27.58 -10.18 40.97
N LYS A 25 -27.01 -11.39 40.98
CA LYS A 25 -25.61 -11.60 41.38
C LYS A 25 -24.66 -10.80 40.47
N SER A 26 -23.80 -9.97 41.06
CA SER A 26 -22.80 -9.23 40.27
C SER A 26 -21.71 -10.17 39.77
N SER A 27 -21.27 -9.96 38.53
CA SER A 27 -20.10 -10.64 37.93
C SER A 27 -18.81 -9.84 38.08
N GLY A 28 -18.88 -8.64 38.68
CA GLY A 28 -17.75 -7.73 38.82
C GLY A 28 -18.10 -6.28 38.53
N ARG A 29 -17.07 -5.44 38.49
CA ARG A 29 -17.19 -4.02 38.18
C ARG A 29 -17.15 -3.79 36.67
N HIS A 30 -18.24 -3.28 36.11
CA HIS A 30 -18.38 -2.97 34.68
C HIS A 30 -18.84 -1.53 34.52
N TYR A 31 -18.15 -0.76 33.68
CA TYR A 31 -18.47 0.66 33.40
C TYR A 31 -18.62 1.50 34.69
N GLY A 32 -17.81 1.22 35.71
CA GLY A 32 -17.76 1.99 36.97
C GLY A 32 -18.57 1.41 38.13
N LEU A 33 -19.48 0.44 37.90
CA LEU A 33 -20.40 -0.09 38.92
C LEU A 33 -20.37 -1.62 39.04
N TRP A 34 -20.79 -2.14 40.18
CA TRP A 34 -21.04 -3.57 40.37
C TRP A 34 -22.32 -3.96 39.63
N THR A 35 -22.17 -4.73 38.55
CA THR A 35 -23.29 -5.15 37.72
C THR A 35 -23.21 -6.64 37.40
N CYS A 36 -24.32 -7.23 36.95
CA CYS A 36 -24.33 -8.56 36.37
C CYS A 36 -24.00 -8.49 34.87
N ASP A 37 -23.61 -9.62 34.27
CA ASP A 37 -23.31 -9.71 32.83
C ASP A 37 -24.46 -9.23 31.96
N GLY A 38 -25.70 -9.50 32.38
CA GLY A 38 -26.90 -9.07 31.68
C GLY A 38 -27.00 -7.54 31.56
N CYS A 39 -26.75 -6.80 32.64
CA CYS A 39 -26.79 -5.33 32.62
C CYS A 39 -25.54 -4.72 31.97
N SER A 40 -24.36 -5.32 32.16
CA SER A 40 -23.13 -4.93 31.47
C SER A 40 -23.27 -5.04 29.95
N CYS A 41 -23.70 -6.19 29.43
CA CYS A 41 -23.91 -6.41 28.01
C CYS A 41 -25.06 -5.57 27.43
N PHE A 42 -26.14 -5.37 28.19
CA PHE A 42 -27.23 -4.48 27.79
C PHE A 42 -26.75 -3.03 27.63
N PHE A 43 -26.03 -2.49 28.62
CA PHE A 43 -25.49 -1.13 28.57
C PHE A 43 -24.52 -0.96 27.39
N LYS A 44 -23.57 -1.88 27.22
CA LYS A 44 -22.63 -1.90 26.10
C LYS A 44 -23.31 -1.80 24.73
N ARG A 45 -24.35 -2.62 24.50
CA ARG A 45 -25.08 -2.64 23.23
C ARG A 45 -25.88 -1.36 23.00
N SER A 46 -26.52 -0.86 24.05
CA SER A 46 -27.34 0.35 24.00
C SER A 46 -26.49 1.57 23.63
N ILE A 47 -25.33 1.74 24.28
CA ILE A 47 -24.42 2.87 24.00
C ILE A 47 -23.78 2.74 22.61
N ARG A 48 -23.27 1.56 22.23
CA ARG A 48 -22.59 1.38 20.94
C ARG A 48 -23.46 1.68 19.73
N ARG A 49 -24.71 1.23 19.78
CA ARG A 49 -25.67 1.41 18.69
C ARG A 49 -26.48 2.70 18.84
N ASN A 50 -26.17 3.52 19.86
CA ASN A 50 -26.91 4.74 20.20
C ASN A 50 -28.44 4.52 20.21
N ILE A 51 -28.88 3.41 20.83
CA ILE A 51 -30.30 3.02 20.78
C ILE A 51 -31.12 3.91 21.72
N SER A 52 -32.13 4.56 21.16
CA SER A 52 -33.19 5.22 21.92
C SER A 52 -34.35 4.24 22.14
N TYR A 53 -34.74 4.04 23.40
CA TYR A 53 -35.84 3.16 23.77
C TYR A 53 -37.02 3.95 24.32
N THR A 54 -38.24 3.60 23.91
CA THR A 54 -39.48 4.18 24.45
C THR A 54 -40.08 3.26 25.53
N CYS A 55 -40.63 3.84 26.59
CA CYS A 55 -41.29 3.07 27.65
C CYS A 55 -42.68 2.60 27.20
N VAL A 56 -42.91 1.29 27.25
CA VAL A 56 -44.19 0.66 26.85
C VAL A 56 -45.36 1.16 27.70
N SER A 57 -45.13 1.39 28.99
CA SER A 57 -46.17 1.86 29.93
C SER A 57 -46.37 3.39 29.93
N GLY A 58 -45.60 4.16 29.15
CA GLY A 58 -45.65 5.63 29.08
C GLY A 58 -45.13 6.38 30.32
N GLY A 59 -45.34 5.85 31.53
CA GLY A 59 -44.99 6.51 32.79
C GLY A 59 -43.49 6.50 33.16
N ASN A 60 -42.63 5.90 32.33
CA ASN A 60 -41.18 5.82 32.52
C ASN A 60 -40.70 5.32 33.90
N ASN A 61 -41.53 4.62 34.68
CA ASN A 61 -41.22 4.17 36.05
C ASN A 61 -41.36 2.65 36.23
N CYS A 62 -41.12 1.86 35.18
CA CYS A 62 -41.21 0.41 35.27
C CYS A 62 -40.16 -0.15 36.26
N PRO A 63 -40.52 -1.09 37.14
CA PRO A 63 -39.58 -1.69 38.08
C PRO A 63 -38.52 -2.52 37.33
N VAL A 64 -37.27 -2.38 37.75
CA VAL A 64 -36.13 -3.10 37.18
C VAL A 64 -35.52 -4.00 38.26
N ASP A 65 -35.88 -5.28 38.21
CA ASP A 65 -35.38 -6.36 39.06
C ASP A 65 -34.89 -7.53 38.18
N LYS A 66 -34.42 -8.63 38.81
CA LYS A 66 -33.84 -9.77 38.09
C LYS A 66 -34.80 -10.38 37.06
N THR A 67 -36.09 -10.48 37.38
CA THR A 67 -37.09 -11.17 36.55
C THR A 67 -37.68 -10.26 35.48
N ARG A 68 -37.87 -8.96 35.79
CA ARG A 68 -38.57 -7.99 34.94
C ARG A 68 -37.66 -7.01 34.20
N ARG A 69 -36.34 -7.07 34.40
CA ARG A 69 -35.36 -6.19 33.72
C ARG A 69 -35.46 -6.19 32.18
N ASN A 70 -36.06 -7.19 31.56
CA ASN A 70 -36.21 -7.25 30.10
C ASN A 70 -37.54 -6.68 29.59
N TRP A 71 -38.54 -6.42 30.45
CA TRP A 71 -39.86 -5.92 30.03
C TRP A 71 -39.82 -4.48 29.51
N CYS A 72 -38.97 -3.63 30.07
CA CYS A 72 -38.86 -2.24 29.65
C CYS A 72 -37.38 -1.84 29.46
N PRO A 73 -36.83 -1.97 28.25
CA PRO A 73 -35.46 -1.55 27.93
C PRO A 73 -35.21 -0.06 28.22
N SER A 74 -36.22 0.78 28.01
CA SER A 74 -36.16 2.22 28.29
C SER A 74 -35.90 2.51 29.78
N CYS A 75 -36.72 1.95 30.68
CA CYS A 75 -36.52 2.13 32.12
C CYS A 75 -35.24 1.44 32.62
N ARG A 76 -34.84 0.32 32.01
CA ARG A 76 -33.56 -0.34 32.32
C ARG A 76 -32.37 0.53 31.97
N LEU A 77 -32.34 1.10 30.76
CA LEU A 77 -31.24 1.98 30.32
C LEU A 77 -31.20 3.26 31.15
N ARG A 78 -32.36 3.85 31.42
CA ARG A 78 -32.51 4.99 32.33
C ARG A 78 -31.93 4.66 33.71
N LYS A 79 -32.26 3.50 34.29
CA LYS A 79 -31.72 3.07 35.58
C LYS A 79 -30.20 2.84 35.54
N CYS A 80 -29.64 2.31 34.44
CA CYS A 80 -28.18 2.22 34.27
C CYS A 80 -27.52 3.60 34.39
N PHE A 81 -28.10 4.64 33.79
CA PHE A 81 -27.59 6.01 33.90
C PHE A 81 -27.82 6.62 35.29
N GLN A 82 -28.99 6.38 35.90
CA GLN A 82 -29.27 6.85 37.27
C GLN A 82 -28.28 6.28 38.29
N MET A 83 -27.89 5.01 38.13
CA MET A 83 -26.85 4.39 38.96
C MET A 83 -25.43 4.84 38.57
N GLN A 84 -25.27 5.68 37.53
CA GLN A 84 -24.00 6.23 37.03
C GLN A 84 -23.08 5.25 36.28
N MET A 85 -23.65 4.37 35.46
CA MET A 85 -22.83 3.60 34.51
C MET A 85 -22.15 4.54 33.50
N ASN A 86 -20.82 4.42 33.38
CA ASN A 86 -20.01 5.30 32.56
C ASN A 86 -20.08 4.92 31.07
N LYS A 87 -20.82 5.71 30.27
CA LYS A 87 -20.91 5.54 28.81
C LYS A 87 -19.57 5.69 28.10
N ASN A 88 -18.67 6.52 28.62
CA ASN A 88 -17.36 6.80 28.01
C ASN A 88 -16.40 5.62 28.16
N ALA A 89 -16.66 4.71 29.10
CA ALA A 89 -15.91 3.46 29.25
C ALA A 89 -16.28 2.40 28.19
N VAL A 90 -17.29 2.65 27.34
CA VAL A 90 -17.67 1.76 26.25
C VAL A 90 -16.77 2.02 25.05
N GLN A 91 -15.80 1.12 24.84
CA GLN A 91 -14.90 1.18 23.67
C GLN A 91 -15.68 1.01 22.34
N LYS A 92 -15.26 1.77 21.31
CA LYS A 92 -15.69 1.62 19.92
C LYS A 92 -15.44 0.19 19.43
N GLU A 93 -16.22 -0.25 18.44
CA GLU A 93 -16.11 -1.60 17.89
C GLU A 93 -14.68 -1.86 17.38
N ARG A 94 -14.12 -3.03 17.70
CA ARG A 94 -12.90 -3.48 17.04
C ARG A 94 -13.32 -3.88 15.64
N GLY A 95 -12.80 -3.20 14.61
CA GLY A 95 -13.15 -3.47 13.22
C GLY A 95 -12.99 -4.94 12.83
N PRO A 96 -13.58 -5.39 11.71
CA PRO A 96 -13.42 -6.75 11.23
C PRO A 96 -11.92 -7.10 11.16
N ARG A 97 -11.54 -8.28 11.65
CA ARG A 97 -10.18 -8.80 11.39
C ARG A 97 -10.04 -8.89 9.87
N GLY A 98 -9.13 -8.10 9.28
CA GLY A 98 -8.99 -8.00 7.83
C GLY A 98 -8.89 -9.38 7.18
N ASP A 99 -9.71 -9.61 6.16
CA ASP A 99 -9.79 -10.89 5.45
C ASP A 99 -8.44 -11.19 4.77
N LYS A 100 -7.78 -12.29 5.17
CA LYS A 100 -6.50 -12.71 4.60
C LYS A 100 -6.59 -12.89 3.08
N ARG A 101 -7.76 -13.26 2.56
CA ARG A 101 -8.00 -13.42 1.12
C ARG A 101 -7.93 -12.09 0.37
N SER A 102 -8.45 -11.01 0.95
CA SER A 102 -8.40 -9.66 0.35
C SER A 102 -6.97 -9.11 0.28
N LYS A 103 -6.13 -9.41 1.28
CA LYS A 103 -4.71 -9.03 1.27
C LYS A 103 -3.93 -9.75 0.16
N LEU A 104 -4.13 -11.07 0.03
CA LEU A 104 -3.47 -11.85 -1.02
C LEU A 104 -3.87 -11.36 -2.42
N LEU A 105 -5.15 -11.12 -2.67
CA LEU A 105 -5.62 -10.59 -3.96
C LEU A 105 -5.00 -9.22 -4.30
N THR A 106 -4.83 -8.36 -3.29
CA THR A 106 -4.18 -7.05 -3.48
C THR A 106 -2.69 -7.22 -3.81
N GLU A 107 -2.02 -8.14 -3.13
CA GLU A 107 -0.60 -8.43 -3.35
C GLU A 107 -0.34 -9.00 -4.76
N TYR A 108 -1.18 -9.94 -5.22
CA TYR A 108 -1.11 -10.45 -6.60
C TYR A 108 -1.32 -9.34 -7.63
N SER A 109 -2.30 -8.46 -7.44
CA SER A 109 -2.55 -7.34 -8.36
C SER A 109 -1.37 -6.36 -8.42
N VAL A 110 -0.67 -6.15 -7.31
CA VAL A 110 0.54 -5.31 -7.28
C VAL A 110 1.68 -5.95 -8.08
N ILE A 111 1.90 -7.26 -7.93
CA ILE A 111 2.94 -8.00 -8.66
C ILE A 111 2.68 -7.93 -10.17
N GLU A 112 1.45 -8.20 -10.60
CA GLU A 112 1.03 -8.14 -12.01
C GLU A 112 1.24 -6.74 -12.61
N LYS A 113 0.89 -5.68 -11.87
CA LYS A 113 1.14 -4.29 -12.32
C LYS A 113 2.64 -4.00 -12.48
N LYS A 114 3.50 -4.49 -11.59
CA LYS A 114 4.96 -4.31 -11.70
C LYS A 114 5.52 -5.06 -12.91
N GLU A 115 5.08 -6.28 -13.13
CA GLU A 115 5.48 -7.10 -14.27
C GLU A 115 5.09 -6.40 -15.58
N GLN A 116 3.86 -5.89 -15.69
CA GLN A 116 3.42 -5.14 -16.87
C GLN A 116 4.27 -3.88 -17.11
N MET A 117 4.67 -3.17 -16.05
CA MET A 117 5.58 -2.03 -16.14
C MET A 117 6.96 -2.43 -16.64
N LEU A 118 7.50 -3.55 -16.16
CA LEU A 118 8.79 -4.08 -16.62
C LEU A 118 8.73 -4.51 -18.09
N ILE A 119 7.69 -5.23 -18.50
CA ILE A 119 7.50 -5.64 -19.90
C ILE A 119 7.50 -4.42 -20.82
N GLU A 120 6.75 -3.37 -20.47
CA GLU A 120 6.71 -2.15 -21.28
C GLU A 120 8.04 -1.39 -21.26
N ALA A 121 8.74 -1.37 -20.12
CA ALA A 121 10.06 -0.78 -20.01
C ALA A 121 11.10 -1.44 -20.93
N ILE A 122 11.00 -2.75 -21.16
CA ILE A 122 11.86 -3.48 -22.09
C ILE A 122 11.39 -3.34 -23.55
N ARG A 123 10.08 -3.37 -23.79
CA ARG A 123 9.51 -3.28 -25.13
C ARG A 123 9.83 -1.95 -25.81
N ARG A 124 9.80 -0.84 -25.06
CA ARG A 124 10.08 0.50 -25.60
C ARG A 124 11.44 0.62 -26.30
N PRO A 125 12.58 0.34 -25.65
CA PRO A 125 13.87 0.38 -26.31
C PRO A 125 13.97 -0.64 -27.45
N LEU A 126 13.41 -1.85 -27.30
CA LEU A 126 13.41 -2.84 -28.40
C LEU A 126 12.75 -2.33 -29.69
N ASN A 127 11.68 -1.56 -29.55
CA ASN A 127 10.90 -1.05 -30.67
C ASN A 127 11.43 0.27 -31.26
N VAL A 128 12.55 0.82 -30.76
CA VAL A 128 13.18 1.97 -31.41
C VAL A 128 14.13 1.55 -32.54
N ILE A 129 14.28 2.43 -33.53
CA ILE A 129 15.15 2.20 -34.70
C ILE A 129 16.61 1.92 -34.33
N LEU A 130 17.10 2.40 -33.18
CA LEU A 130 18.47 2.11 -32.75
C LEU A 130 18.67 0.63 -32.47
N MET A 131 17.71 -0.05 -31.84
CA MET A 131 17.85 -1.46 -31.50
C MET A 131 17.71 -2.38 -32.71
N SER A 132 17.06 -1.95 -33.81
CA SER A 132 16.99 -2.77 -35.03
C SER A 132 18.34 -2.99 -35.72
N PHE A 133 19.36 -2.19 -35.41
CA PHE A 133 20.73 -2.37 -35.92
C PHE A 133 21.60 -3.25 -35.01
N VAL A 134 21.08 -3.69 -33.87
CA VAL A 134 21.81 -4.49 -32.86
C VAL A 134 21.37 -5.94 -32.99
N SER A 135 22.31 -6.89 -32.90
CA SER A 135 21.97 -8.31 -32.98
C SER A 135 21.10 -8.75 -31.78
N PRO A 136 20.23 -9.77 -31.90
CA PRO A 136 19.41 -10.22 -30.77
C PRO A 136 20.23 -10.61 -29.52
N LYS A 137 21.44 -11.15 -29.71
CA LYS A 137 22.37 -11.47 -28.62
C LYS A 137 22.85 -10.21 -27.90
N ASP A 138 23.21 -9.18 -28.65
CA ASP A 138 23.70 -7.92 -28.08
C ASP A 138 22.57 -7.09 -27.49
N GLN A 139 21.37 -7.15 -28.08
CA GLN A 139 20.14 -6.59 -27.50
C GLN A 139 19.89 -7.19 -26.11
N PHE A 140 20.01 -8.52 -25.97
CA PHE A 140 19.89 -9.20 -24.68
C PHE A 140 20.92 -8.69 -23.67
N VAL A 141 22.20 -8.58 -24.05
CA VAL A 141 23.27 -8.09 -23.17
C VAL A 141 23.04 -6.64 -22.74
N ILE A 142 22.68 -5.76 -23.68
CA ILE A 142 22.40 -4.34 -23.42
C ILE A 142 21.23 -4.20 -22.46
N LEU A 143 20.09 -4.84 -22.76
CA LEU A 143 18.89 -4.72 -21.95
C LEU A 143 19.06 -5.37 -20.58
N SER A 144 19.72 -6.53 -20.50
CA SER A 144 19.97 -7.19 -19.21
C SER A 144 20.84 -6.35 -18.28
N ARG A 145 21.72 -5.51 -18.84
CA ARG A 145 22.56 -4.61 -18.06
C ARG A 145 21.87 -3.30 -17.70
N TYR A 146 21.09 -2.73 -18.63
CA TYR A 146 20.58 -1.36 -18.51
C TYR A 146 19.05 -1.26 -18.32
N TRP A 147 18.35 -2.38 -18.14
CA TRP A 147 16.92 -2.38 -17.82
C TRP A 147 16.51 -1.46 -16.67
N PRO A 148 17.31 -1.23 -15.60
CA PRO A 148 16.89 -0.34 -14.52
C PRO A 148 16.61 1.09 -14.99
N VAL A 149 17.38 1.58 -15.97
CA VAL A 149 17.20 2.91 -16.57
C VAL A 149 15.83 3.00 -17.22
N PHE A 150 15.51 2.02 -18.08
CA PHE A 150 14.25 2.00 -18.81
C PHE A 150 13.06 1.76 -17.88
N PHE A 151 13.23 0.96 -16.82
CA PHE A 151 12.19 0.76 -15.81
C PHE A 151 11.86 2.06 -15.06
N ILE A 152 12.86 2.81 -14.61
CA ILE A 152 12.65 4.09 -13.93
C ILE A 152 11.98 5.11 -14.86
N LEU A 153 12.42 5.20 -16.12
CA LEU A 153 11.79 6.06 -17.12
C LEU A 153 10.32 5.69 -17.34
N GLN A 154 10.02 4.40 -17.47
CA GLN A 154 8.66 3.89 -17.62
C GLN A 154 7.79 4.19 -16.38
N CYS A 155 8.33 3.99 -15.18
CA CYS A 155 7.65 4.35 -13.93
C CYS A 155 7.42 5.86 -13.80
N THR A 156 8.31 6.69 -14.34
CA THR A 156 8.13 8.15 -14.35
C THR A 156 7.00 8.57 -15.27
N ALA A 157 6.91 7.95 -16.46
CA ALA A 157 5.89 8.26 -17.46
C ALA A 157 4.52 7.59 -17.21
N ALA A 158 4.45 6.56 -16.37
CA ALA A 158 3.22 5.81 -16.13
C ALA A 158 2.12 6.68 -15.48
N VAL A 159 0.85 6.45 -15.83
CA VAL A 159 -0.28 7.13 -15.18
C VAL A 159 -0.37 6.76 -13.70
N GLU A 160 -0.31 5.46 -13.38
CA GLU A 160 -0.30 4.94 -12.02
C GLU A 160 1.04 4.27 -11.71
N LEU A 161 1.65 4.64 -10.58
CA LEU A 161 2.85 3.97 -10.08
C LEU A 161 2.46 2.85 -9.11
N PRO A 162 2.84 1.57 -9.37
CA PRO A 162 2.67 0.51 -8.38
C PRO A 162 3.55 0.77 -7.15
N PRO A 163 3.18 0.28 -5.96
CA PRO A 163 3.98 0.48 -4.76
C PRO A 163 5.35 -0.22 -4.88
N LEU A 164 6.43 0.55 -4.81
CA LEU A 164 7.81 0.08 -4.84
C LEU A 164 8.30 -0.22 -3.41
N ARG A 165 9.19 -1.21 -3.25
CA ARG A 165 9.76 -1.59 -1.95
C ARG A 165 10.90 -0.66 -1.55
N ASP A 166 11.75 -0.28 -2.49
CA ASP A 166 12.86 0.65 -2.31
C ASP A 166 12.34 2.08 -2.17
N LEU A 167 12.55 2.64 -0.97
CA LEU A 167 12.13 4.00 -0.62
C LEU A 167 12.88 5.06 -1.42
N LYS A 168 14.18 4.86 -1.69
CA LYS A 168 15.02 5.82 -2.42
C LYS A 168 14.65 5.83 -3.90
N LEU A 169 14.41 4.65 -4.48
CA LEU A 169 13.87 4.51 -5.83
C LEU A 169 12.52 5.24 -5.96
N ASN A 170 11.62 5.02 -5.00
CA ASN A 170 10.32 5.68 -4.98
C ASN A 170 10.46 7.21 -4.86
N GLU A 171 11.37 7.71 -4.01
CA GLU A 171 11.64 9.15 -3.88
C GLU A 171 12.11 9.77 -5.20
N VAL A 172 13.06 9.12 -5.89
CA VAL A 172 13.57 9.57 -7.20
C VAL A 172 12.43 9.68 -8.22
N ILE A 173 11.62 8.64 -8.37
CA ILE A 173 10.52 8.61 -9.34
C ILE A 173 9.46 9.65 -8.97
N GLN A 174 9.10 9.75 -7.69
CA GLN A 174 8.07 10.69 -7.23
C GLN A 174 8.52 12.16 -7.37
N SER A 175 9.81 12.44 -7.17
CA SER A 175 10.37 13.78 -7.40
C SER A 175 10.14 14.23 -8.84
N ALA A 176 10.43 13.38 -9.81
CA ALA A 176 10.18 13.67 -11.22
C ALA A 176 8.68 13.77 -11.53
N ARG A 177 7.85 12.87 -11.01
CA ARG A 177 6.39 12.91 -11.24
C ARG A 177 5.71 14.17 -10.70
N ARG A 178 6.31 14.83 -9.69
CA ARG A 178 5.82 16.09 -9.11
C ARG A 178 6.30 17.32 -9.88
N ASP A 179 7.38 17.19 -10.66
CA ASP A 179 7.86 18.26 -11.51
C ASP A 179 6.86 18.52 -12.66
N ASN A 180 6.41 19.76 -12.77
CA ASN A 180 5.47 20.19 -13.82
C ASN A 180 6.02 20.00 -15.24
N TYR A 181 7.34 19.97 -15.40
CA TYR A 181 8.00 19.74 -16.68
C TYR A 181 8.15 18.25 -17.02
N MET A 182 8.05 17.35 -16.04
CA MET A 182 8.22 15.91 -16.22
C MET A 182 6.91 15.12 -16.15
N ARG A 183 5.84 15.73 -15.63
CA ARG A 183 4.51 15.10 -15.62
C ARG A 183 3.96 14.96 -17.05
N ASN A 184 3.17 13.90 -17.25
CA ASN A 184 2.39 13.64 -18.46
C ASN A 184 3.25 13.66 -19.74
N LEU A 185 4.37 12.93 -19.74
CA LEU A 185 5.15 12.73 -20.96
C LEU A 185 4.31 12.04 -22.02
N ASP A 186 4.28 12.60 -23.23
CA ASP A 186 3.60 11.96 -24.35
C ASP A 186 4.43 10.81 -24.94
N SER A 187 3.84 10.05 -25.88
CA SER A 187 4.51 8.90 -26.49
C SER A 187 5.78 9.27 -27.26
N GLU A 188 5.84 10.46 -27.86
CA GLU A 188 6.97 10.92 -28.66
C GLU A 188 8.10 11.43 -27.75
N GLU A 189 7.79 12.15 -26.68
CA GLU A 189 8.73 12.52 -25.62
C GLU A 189 9.37 11.25 -25.02
N ILE A 190 8.57 10.23 -24.71
CA ILE A 190 9.07 8.95 -24.18
C ILE A 190 9.98 8.25 -25.20
N ARG A 191 9.58 8.22 -26.48
CA ARG A 191 10.36 7.59 -27.54
C ARG A 191 11.71 8.28 -27.76
N LEU A 192 11.71 9.62 -27.86
CA LEU A 192 12.90 10.43 -28.03
C LEU A 192 13.83 10.34 -26.81
N THR A 193 13.27 10.33 -25.60
CA THR A 193 14.00 10.12 -24.35
C THR A 193 14.66 8.74 -24.30
N THR A 194 13.95 7.70 -24.73
CA THR A 194 14.49 6.34 -24.83
C THR A 194 15.66 6.26 -25.80
N CYS A 195 15.54 6.89 -26.98
CA CYS A 195 16.63 6.99 -27.95
C CYS A 195 17.83 7.76 -27.38
N TYR A 196 17.60 8.90 -26.73
CA TYR A 196 18.65 9.68 -26.07
C TYR A 196 19.40 8.85 -25.02
N ALA A 197 18.68 8.12 -24.17
CA ALA A 197 19.28 7.23 -23.18
C ALA A 197 20.16 6.15 -23.85
N LEU A 198 19.69 5.53 -24.94
CA LEU A 198 20.47 4.57 -25.72
C LEU A 198 21.74 5.21 -26.31
N CYS A 199 21.68 6.43 -26.84
CA CYS A 199 22.86 7.16 -27.32
C CYS A 199 23.91 7.35 -26.20
N LYS A 200 23.49 7.69 -24.98
CA LYS A 200 24.41 7.82 -23.83
C LYS A 200 25.03 6.49 -23.44
N LEU A 201 24.23 5.42 -23.40
CA LEU A 201 24.71 4.07 -23.12
C LEU A 201 25.71 3.57 -24.18
N GLY A 202 25.55 4.00 -25.43
CA GLY A 202 26.47 3.70 -26.54
C GLY A 202 27.90 4.19 -26.31
N ARG A 203 28.11 5.22 -25.49
CA ARG A 203 29.48 5.67 -25.13
C ARG A 203 30.26 4.65 -24.29
N ARG A 204 29.55 3.69 -23.69
CA ARG A 204 30.10 2.69 -22.75
C ARG A 204 29.93 1.26 -23.25
N ASN A 205 29.31 1.06 -24.41
CA ASN A 205 29.03 -0.25 -24.97
C ASN A 205 29.43 -0.28 -26.45
N GLY A 206 30.35 -1.17 -26.81
CA GLY A 206 30.86 -1.31 -28.18
C GLY A 206 29.77 -1.60 -29.20
N GLU A 207 28.80 -2.44 -28.85
CA GLU A 207 27.69 -2.87 -29.73
C GLU A 207 26.69 -1.74 -30.03
N LEU A 208 26.66 -0.70 -29.17
CA LEU A 208 25.80 0.47 -29.32
C LEU A 208 26.61 1.75 -29.64
N SER A 209 27.89 1.60 -29.99
CA SER A 209 28.81 2.72 -30.22
C SER A 209 28.34 3.64 -31.35
N PHE A 210 27.72 3.10 -32.40
CA PHE A 210 27.16 3.89 -33.50
C PHE A 210 26.10 4.90 -33.03
N ALA A 211 25.30 4.54 -32.01
CA ALA A 211 24.24 5.40 -31.49
C ALA A 211 24.79 6.63 -30.77
N SER A 212 26.02 6.58 -30.23
CA SER A 212 26.63 7.70 -29.50
C SER A 212 26.75 8.97 -30.34
N SER A 213 26.92 8.81 -31.66
CA SER A 213 26.98 9.92 -32.63
C SER A 213 25.65 10.63 -32.85
N LEU A 214 24.52 10.00 -32.48
CA LEU A 214 23.17 10.52 -32.67
C LEU A 214 22.63 11.27 -31.46
N ASP A 215 23.43 11.42 -30.40
CA ASP A 215 23.08 12.12 -29.15
C ASP A 215 22.51 13.53 -29.41
N SER A 216 23.23 14.34 -30.20
CA SER A 216 22.79 15.70 -30.55
C SER A 216 21.52 15.70 -31.41
N THR A 217 21.34 14.68 -32.25
CA THR A 217 20.17 14.53 -33.12
C THR A 217 18.91 14.31 -32.29
N TYR A 218 18.92 13.36 -31.36
CA TYR A 218 17.76 13.11 -30.50
C TYR A 218 17.50 14.25 -29.52
N ARG A 219 18.54 14.90 -29.00
CA ARG A 219 18.37 16.12 -28.18
C ARG A 219 17.70 17.25 -28.98
N TYR A 220 18.11 17.45 -30.22
CA TYR A 220 17.47 18.44 -31.10
C TYR A 220 16.00 18.12 -31.35
N TRP A 221 15.66 16.88 -31.71
CA TRP A 221 14.27 16.50 -31.98
C TRP A 221 13.38 16.59 -30.74
N LEU A 222 13.89 16.23 -29.56
CA LEU A 222 13.18 16.42 -28.30
C LEU A 222 12.90 17.91 -28.03
N SER A 223 13.92 18.75 -28.18
CA SER A 223 13.79 20.20 -28.05
C SER A 223 12.75 20.78 -29.01
N ARG A 224 12.80 20.39 -30.28
CA ARG A 224 11.82 20.80 -31.29
C ARG A 224 10.41 20.36 -30.92
N HIS A 225 10.23 19.09 -30.54
CA HIS A 225 8.94 18.56 -30.12
C HIS A 225 8.36 19.36 -28.94
N CYS A 226 9.13 19.53 -27.87
CA CYS A 226 8.70 20.30 -26.69
C CYS A 226 8.37 21.76 -27.07
N SER A 227 9.18 22.42 -27.91
CA SER A 227 8.93 23.80 -28.33
C SER A 227 7.66 23.99 -29.16
N ILE A 228 7.28 22.98 -29.95
CA ILE A 228 6.12 23.03 -30.85
C ILE A 228 4.83 22.69 -30.10
N PHE A 229 4.83 21.59 -29.35
CA PHE A 229 3.61 21.06 -28.71
C PHE A 229 3.40 21.56 -27.28
N TYR A 230 4.46 22.00 -26.60
CA TYR A 230 4.42 22.49 -25.22
C TYR A 230 5.09 23.87 -25.07
N PRO A 231 4.72 24.89 -25.87
CA PRO A 231 5.37 26.20 -25.85
C PRO A 231 5.25 26.96 -24.52
N HIS A 232 4.29 26.56 -23.67
CA HIS A 232 4.06 27.13 -22.34
C HIS A 232 5.00 26.57 -21.26
N LEU A 233 5.70 25.46 -21.54
CA LEU A 233 6.66 24.83 -20.64
C LEU A 233 8.08 25.06 -21.18
N LEU A 234 8.61 26.25 -20.95
CA LEU A 234 9.97 26.61 -21.37
C LEU A 234 11.00 25.65 -20.75
N ASN A 235 11.98 25.22 -21.54
CA ASN A 235 13.05 24.29 -21.15
C ASN A 235 12.56 22.90 -20.69
N ARG A 236 11.34 22.48 -21.08
CA ARG A 236 10.83 21.13 -20.78
C ARG A 236 11.78 20.02 -21.26
N ASP A 237 12.37 20.20 -22.44
CA ASP A 237 13.37 19.30 -23.00
C ASP A 237 14.63 19.21 -22.14
N GLU A 238 15.10 20.33 -21.57
CA GLU A 238 16.25 20.32 -20.65
C GLU A 238 15.94 19.57 -19.37
N HIS A 239 14.74 19.71 -18.80
CA HIS A 239 14.32 18.93 -17.63
C HIS A 239 14.32 17.42 -17.92
N ILE A 240 13.77 17.02 -19.07
CA ILE A 240 13.74 15.62 -19.51
C ILE A 240 15.17 15.07 -19.69
N VAL A 241 16.04 15.84 -20.35
CA VAL A 241 17.45 15.47 -20.56
C VAL A 241 18.20 15.34 -19.24
N ASN A 242 18.09 16.34 -18.36
CA ASN A 242 18.78 16.35 -17.07
C ASN A 242 18.33 15.18 -16.18
N TYR A 243 17.03 14.89 -16.16
CA TYR A 243 16.52 13.74 -15.42
C TYR A 243 17.02 12.41 -16.01
N THR A 244 17.08 12.30 -17.34
CA THR A 244 17.59 11.09 -18.00
C THR A 244 19.07 10.86 -17.70
N ASP A 245 19.89 11.91 -17.76
CA ASP A 245 21.32 11.85 -17.40
C ASP A 245 21.51 11.50 -15.92
N PHE A 246 20.66 12.05 -15.04
CA PHE A 246 20.64 11.68 -13.62
C PHE A 246 20.31 10.20 -13.42
N ILE A 247 19.27 9.66 -14.07
CA ILE A 247 18.92 8.23 -13.96
C ILE A 247 20.06 7.34 -14.44
N LEU A 248 20.66 7.68 -15.58
CA LEU A 248 21.77 6.91 -16.15
C LEU A 248 22.91 6.76 -15.15
N LEU A 249 23.26 7.85 -14.45
CA LEU A 249 24.26 7.82 -13.38
C LEU A 249 23.77 7.08 -12.13
N TYR A 250 22.53 7.33 -11.72
CA TYR A 250 21.91 6.70 -10.55
C TYR A 250 21.94 5.17 -10.66
N CYS A 251 21.58 4.63 -11.83
CA CYS A 251 21.55 3.20 -12.12
C CYS A 251 22.92 2.50 -12.10
N GLU A 252 24.04 3.23 -12.11
CA GLU A 252 25.37 2.62 -11.96
C GLU A 252 25.63 2.10 -10.54
N TYR A 253 24.92 2.63 -9.55
CA TYR A 253 25.21 2.41 -8.13
C TYR A 253 24.08 1.70 -7.37
N ILE A 254 23.01 1.30 -8.07
CA ILE A 254 21.86 0.63 -7.46
C ILE A 254 21.62 -0.75 -8.06
N SER A 255 21.11 -1.66 -7.23
CA SER A 255 20.44 -2.86 -7.70
C SER A 255 18.98 -2.78 -7.31
N ILE A 256 18.09 -2.92 -8.29
CA ILE A 256 16.64 -2.94 -8.08
C ILE A 256 16.04 -4.31 -8.44
N THR A 257 16.87 -5.35 -8.50
CA THR A 257 16.43 -6.73 -8.76
C THR A 257 15.44 -7.24 -7.71
N ASP A 258 15.58 -6.79 -6.45
CA ASP A 258 14.76 -7.21 -5.32
C ASP A 258 13.31 -6.66 -5.36
N GLU A 259 13.02 -5.76 -6.32
CA GLU A 259 11.67 -5.32 -6.62
C GLU A 259 10.81 -6.40 -7.28
N PHE A 260 11.45 -7.37 -7.93
CA PHE A 260 10.80 -8.43 -8.69
C PHE A 260 10.93 -9.77 -7.99
N THR A 261 10.03 -10.69 -8.35
CA THR A 261 10.12 -12.08 -7.88
C THR A 261 11.06 -12.87 -8.77
N PRO A 262 11.59 -14.02 -8.33
CA PRO A 262 12.40 -14.89 -9.18
C PRO A 262 11.69 -15.32 -10.48
N PHE A 263 10.34 -15.35 -10.48
CA PHE A 263 9.53 -15.69 -11.65
C PHE A 263 9.28 -14.50 -12.59
N THR A 264 9.55 -13.27 -12.16
CA THR A 264 9.41 -12.02 -12.94
C THR A 264 10.77 -11.34 -13.10
N HIS A 265 11.85 -12.13 -13.07
CA HIS A 265 13.19 -11.58 -13.13
C HIS A 265 13.40 -10.89 -14.49
N PRO A 266 13.96 -9.65 -14.53
CA PRO A 266 14.15 -8.89 -15.77
C PRO A 266 14.84 -9.65 -16.88
N ALA A 267 15.85 -10.47 -16.56
CA ALA A 267 16.53 -11.29 -17.56
C ALA A 267 15.58 -12.28 -18.26
N ASP A 268 14.64 -12.88 -17.54
CA ASP A 268 13.71 -13.87 -18.10
C ASP A 268 12.65 -13.18 -18.98
N VAL A 269 12.17 -12.01 -18.56
CA VAL A 269 11.31 -11.16 -19.37
C VAL A 269 12.00 -10.77 -20.68
N ILE A 270 13.27 -10.35 -20.62
CA ILE A 270 14.05 -9.96 -21.81
C ILE A 270 14.26 -11.17 -22.73
N ARG A 271 14.62 -12.35 -22.19
CA ARG A 271 14.76 -13.58 -23.01
C ARG A 271 13.47 -13.91 -23.75
N THR A 272 12.35 -13.85 -23.04
CA THR A 272 11.02 -14.14 -23.60
C THR A 272 10.66 -13.16 -24.70
N LEU A 273 10.92 -11.86 -24.52
CA LEU A 273 10.63 -10.84 -25.53
C LEU A 273 11.53 -10.91 -26.77
N LEU A 274 12.71 -11.54 -26.67
CA LEU A 274 13.67 -11.69 -27.76
C LEU A 274 13.60 -13.08 -28.43
N ASP A 275 12.66 -13.94 -28.02
CA ASP A 275 12.55 -15.34 -28.47
C ASP A 275 13.87 -16.14 -28.35
N ILE A 276 14.66 -15.85 -27.31
CA ILE A 276 15.93 -16.55 -27.05
C ILE A 276 15.64 -17.79 -26.22
N HIS A 277 15.49 -18.94 -26.89
CA HIS A 277 15.45 -20.25 -26.23
C HIS A 277 16.86 -20.71 -25.86
N GLU A 278 17.07 -21.13 -24.61
CA GLU A 278 18.32 -21.77 -24.20
C GLU A 278 18.58 -22.98 -25.10
N SER A 279 19.68 -22.95 -25.84
CA SER A 279 20.19 -24.14 -26.51
C SER A 279 20.71 -25.05 -25.41
N THR A 280 19.96 -26.13 -25.12
CA THR A 280 20.43 -27.27 -24.32
C THR A 280 21.75 -27.82 -24.85
#